data_AF-A0A927VX34-F1
#
_entry.id   AF-A0A927VX34-F1
#
_cell.length_a   1.000
_cell.length_b   1.000
_cell.length_c   1.000
_cell.angle_alpha   90.00
_cell.angle_beta   90.00
_cell.angle_gamma   90.00
#
_symmetry.space_group_name_H-M   'P 1'
#
loop_
_entity.id
_entity.type
_entity.pdbx_description
1 polymer ?
#
loop_
_entity_poly.entity_id
_entity_poly.type
_entity_poly.pdbx_seq_one_letter_code
_entity_poly.pdbx_strand_id
1 'polypeptide(L)'
;MNCRYLGIDTSNYRTSVALIDGCGNTIAEKAVLLDVPEGKRGLRQSEAFFRHSNRLPGYIDEIFAKTDPRDIRAIGVSERPRRVEGSYMPCFTAGMNAASVLGSALEIPVYGFSHQEGHAAAILESRSHTADTSLFFHLSGGTTEALICRPDDAGYSMEIAGGTLDISVGQLFDRFGVAMGYPFPSGQYLDDTAYEVLEKISFDTNKITKSGVIPALKIKDGYFNLSGAETRLMAFASEHCDE
;
A
#
# COMPACT_ATOMS: atom_id res chain seq x y z
N MET A 1 3.89 -19.15 27.72
CA MET A 1 2.68 -18.31 27.52
C MET A 1 2.52 -18.13 26.02
N ASN A 2 1.32 -18.36 25.48
CA ASN A 2 1.04 -18.15 24.06
C ASN A 2 0.80 -16.65 23.83
N CYS A 3 1.85 -15.83 23.82
CA CYS A 3 1.71 -14.40 23.57
C CYS A 3 1.27 -14.17 22.12
N ARG A 4 0.22 -13.38 21.93
CA ARG A 4 -0.31 -12.99 20.61
C ARG A 4 -0.29 -11.48 20.44
N TYR A 5 -0.21 -11.04 19.19
CA TYR A 5 -0.22 -9.62 18.82
C TYR A 5 -1.21 -9.40 17.69
N LEU A 6 -2.03 -8.35 17.82
CA LEU A 6 -3.04 -7.99 16.84
C LEU A 6 -2.53 -6.82 15.97
N GLY A 7 -2.50 -7.00 14.67
CA GLY A 7 -2.25 -5.94 13.68
C GLY A 7 -3.56 -5.42 13.10
N ILE A 8 -3.71 -4.11 12.97
CA ILE A 8 -4.83 -3.45 12.29
C ILE A 8 -4.27 -2.47 11.25
N ASP A 9 -4.63 -2.63 9.98
CA ASP A 9 -4.33 -1.65 8.94
C ASP A 9 -5.59 -1.28 8.16
N THR A 10 -5.90 0.02 8.20
CA THR A 10 -7.01 0.65 7.49
C THR A 10 -6.49 1.70 6.52
N SER A 11 -5.38 1.38 5.87
CA SER A 11 -4.77 2.24 4.87
C SER A 11 -5.61 2.19 3.58
N ASN A 12 -6.17 3.35 3.24
CA ASN A 12 -6.80 3.65 1.95
C ASN A 12 -7.80 2.60 1.43
N TYR A 13 -7.34 1.61 0.63
CA TYR A 13 -8.20 0.69 -0.11
C TYR A 13 -8.37 -0.68 0.53
N ARG A 14 -7.80 -0.96 1.70
CA ARG A 14 -7.87 -2.29 2.32
C ARG A 14 -8.23 -2.17 3.78
N THR A 15 -9.23 -2.93 4.21
CA THR A 15 -9.43 -3.18 5.65
C THR A 15 -8.71 -4.48 5.96
N SER A 16 -7.77 -4.44 6.88
CA SER A 16 -7.02 -5.63 7.26
C SER A 16 -6.80 -5.75 8.75
N VAL A 17 -6.88 -7.00 9.22
CA VAL A 17 -6.49 -7.41 10.57
C VAL A 17 -5.64 -8.67 10.47
N ALA A 18 -4.65 -8.80 11.33
CA ALA A 18 -3.80 -9.98 11.41
C ALA A 18 -3.50 -10.32 12.87
N LEU A 19 -3.42 -11.61 13.17
CA LEU A 19 -3.01 -12.13 14.46
C LEU A 19 -1.71 -12.91 14.29
N ILE A 20 -0.68 -12.51 15.01
CA ILE A 20 0.63 -13.18 15.00
C ILE A 20 0.99 -13.74 16.37
N ASP A 21 1.87 -14.74 16.40
CA ASP A 21 2.44 -15.27 17.64
C ASP A 21 3.72 -14.51 18.05
N GLY A 22 4.25 -14.83 19.25
CA GLY A 22 5.51 -14.26 19.74
C GLY A 22 6.77 -14.65 18.97
N CYS A 23 6.65 -15.52 17.96
CA CYS A 23 7.73 -15.85 17.03
C CYS A 23 7.54 -15.16 15.67
N GLY A 24 6.49 -14.35 15.49
CA GLY A 24 6.19 -13.64 14.25
C GLY A 24 5.40 -14.45 13.22
N ASN A 25 4.91 -15.65 13.56
CA ASN A 25 4.11 -16.43 12.62
C ASN A 25 2.66 -15.95 12.58
N THR A 26 2.10 -15.83 11.37
CA THR A 26 0.68 -15.52 11.16
C THR A 26 -0.21 -16.69 11.58
N ILE A 27 -1.17 -16.42 12.46
CA ILE A 27 -2.17 -17.38 12.94
C ILE A 27 -3.47 -17.23 12.17
N ALA A 28 -3.89 -15.98 11.95
CA ALA A 28 -5.09 -15.64 11.23
C ALA A 28 -4.92 -14.25 10.61
N GLU A 29 -5.47 -14.06 9.43
CA GLU A 29 -5.51 -12.76 8.78
C GLU A 29 -6.82 -12.62 8.01
N LYS A 30 -7.27 -11.38 7.88
CA LYS A 30 -8.38 -11.02 7.00
C LYS A 30 -8.09 -9.69 6.37
N ALA A 31 -8.04 -9.68 5.04
CA ALA A 31 -7.74 -8.50 4.27
C ALA A 31 -8.62 -8.47 3.02
N VAL A 32 -9.44 -7.42 2.87
CA VAL A 32 -10.33 -7.28 1.72
C VAL A 32 -10.26 -5.87 1.17
N LEU A 33 -10.16 -5.77 -0.16
CA LEU A 33 -10.23 -4.51 -0.88
C LEU A 33 -11.58 -3.83 -0.67
N LEU A 34 -11.57 -2.50 -0.58
CA LEU A 34 -12.78 -1.69 -0.59
C LEU A 34 -13.28 -1.57 -2.03
N ASP A 35 -14.58 -1.81 -2.24
CA ASP A 35 -15.17 -1.72 -3.57
C ASP A 35 -15.18 -0.27 -4.05
N VAL A 36 -14.48 0.01 -5.15
CA VAL A 36 -14.55 1.32 -5.80
C VAL A 36 -15.71 1.28 -6.78
N PRO A 37 -16.70 2.20 -6.70
CA PRO A 37 -17.81 2.21 -7.63
C PRO A 37 -17.32 2.30 -9.08
N GLU A 38 -18.02 1.62 -9.99
CA GLU A 38 -17.69 1.61 -11.41
C GLU A 38 -17.62 3.03 -11.99
N GLY A 39 -16.62 3.28 -12.84
CA GLY A 39 -16.35 4.61 -13.40
C GLY A 39 -15.71 5.63 -12.43
N LYS A 40 -15.41 5.26 -11.18
CA LYS A 40 -14.61 6.09 -10.26
C LYS A 40 -13.12 5.71 -10.33
N ARG A 41 -12.26 6.68 -10.00
CA ARG A 41 -10.79 6.57 -10.00
C ARG A 41 -10.22 6.49 -8.57
N GLY A 42 -10.95 5.83 -7.67
CA GLY A 42 -10.61 5.74 -6.24
C GLY A 42 -11.78 6.04 -5.30
N LEU A 43 -11.46 6.10 -4.00
CA LEU A 43 -12.43 6.34 -2.92
C LEU A 43 -12.16 7.67 -2.24
N ARG A 44 -13.24 8.35 -1.84
CA ARG A 44 -13.12 9.50 -0.94
C ARG A 44 -12.68 9.00 0.44
N GLN A 45 -11.84 9.77 1.11
CA GLN A 45 -11.28 9.35 2.41
C GLN A 45 -12.36 9.14 3.49
N SER A 46 -13.45 9.91 3.44
CA SER A 46 -14.61 9.72 4.32
C SER A 46 -15.39 8.42 4.02
N GLU A 47 -15.45 8.03 2.75
CA GLU A 47 -16.09 6.78 2.33
C GLU A 47 -15.25 5.57 2.74
N ALA A 48 -13.92 5.66 2.54
CA ALA A 48 -12.98 4.65 3.03
C ALA A 48 -13.11 4.49 4.55
N PHE A 49 -13.07 5.59 5.31
CA PHE A 49 -13.32 5.58 6.76
C PHE A 49 -14.62 4.86 7.13
N PHE A 50 -15.75 5.25 6.52
CA PHE A 50 -17.04 4.63 6.80
C PHE A 50 -17.04 3.13 6.55
N ARG A 51 -16.45 2.68 5.44
CA ARG A 51 -16.34 1.26 5.10
C ARG A 51 -15.45 0.50 6.08
N HIS A 52 -14.32 1.07 6.49
CA HIS A 52 -13.45 0.49 7.53
C HIS A 52 -14.20 0.35 8.85
N SER A 53 -14.88 1.41 9.31
CA SER A 53 -15.65 1.40 10.56
C SER A 53 -16.74 0.33 10.57
N ASN A 54 -17.37 0.05 9.43
CA ASN A 54 -18.39 -0.99 9.33
C ASN A 54 -17.81 -2.42 9.26
N ARG A 55 -16.63 -2.59 8.65
CA ARG A 55 -16.01 -3.92 8.45
C ARG A 55 -15.21 -4.39 9.65
N LEU A 56 -14.50 -3.48 10.34
CA LEU A 56 -13.60 -3.81 11.43
C LEU A 56 -14.22 -4.68 12.53
N PRO A 57 -15.44 -4.40 13.06
CA PRO A 57 -16.02 -5.21 14.12
C PRO A 57 -16.11 -6.70 13.75
N GLY A 58 -16.66 -7.02 12.58
CA GLY A 58 -16.78 -8.41 12.14
C GLY A 58 -15.42 -9.08 11.90
N TYR A 59 -14.42 -8.32 11.45
CA TYR A 59 -13.07 -8.85 11.23
C TYR A 59 -12.38 -9.17 12.54
N ILE A 60 -12.56 -8.31 13.55
CA ILE A 60 -12.07 -8.53 14.92
C ILE A 60 -12.76 -9.75 15.53
N ASP A 61 -14.09 -9.89 15.38
CA ASP A 61 -14.83 -11.06 15.85
C ASP A 61 -14.29 -12.37 15.25
N GLU A 62 -13.98 -12.37 13.96
CA GLU A 62 -13.39 -13.54 13.28
C GLU A 62 -11.99 -13.88 13.79
N ILE A 63 -11.15 -12.89 14.11
CA ILE A 63 -9.84 -13.11 14.74
C ILE A 63 -10.01 -13.64 16.17
N PHE A 64 -10.93 -13.07 16.94
CA PHE A 64 -11.18 -13.49 18.33
C PHE A 64 -11.82 -14.88 18.41
N ALA A 65 -12.42 -15.38 17.32
CA ALA A 65 -12.81 -16.79 17.23
C ALA A 65 -11.61 -17.75 17.10
N LYS A 66 -10.40 -17.26 16.83
CA LYS A 66 -9.16 -18.06 16.67
C LYS A 66 -8.20 -17.97 17.86
N THR A 67 -8.47 -17.11 18.84
CA THR A 67 -7.61 -16.92 20.01
C THR A 67 -8.43 -16.54 21.22
N ASP A 68 -7.94 -16.86 22.43
CA ASP A 68 -8.45 -16.19 23.62
C ASP A 68 -8.01 -14.71 23.58
N PRO A 69 -8.93 -13.73 23.69
CA PRO A 69 -8.55 -12.32 23.74
C PRO A 69 -7.56 -12.00 24.87
N ARG A 70 -7.55 -12.80 25.96
CA ARG A 70 -6.62 -12.67 27.08
C ARG A 70 -5.19 -13.07 26.74
N ASP A 71 -4.95 -13.72 25.60
CA ASP A 71 -3.62 -14.05 25.11
C ASP A 71 -2.99 -12.92 24.29
N ILE A 72 -3.79 -11.92 23.88
CA ILE A 72 -3.31 -10.75 23.15
C ILE A 72 -2.57 -9.84 24.14
N ARG A 73 -1.34 -9.45 23.79
CA ARG A 73 -0.44 -8.66 24.64
C ARG A 73 -0.22 -7.24 24.15
N ALA A 74 -0.43 -6.98 22.87
CA ALA A 74 -0.42 -5.63 22.32
C ALA A 74 -1.17 -5.57 20.98
N ILE A 75 -1.50 -4.34 20.57
CA ILE A 75 -2.09 -4.04 19.26
C ILE A 75 -1.14 -3.13 18.50
N GLY A 76 -0.72 -3.53 17.30
CA GLY A 76 -0.06 -2.66 16.32
C GLY A 76 -1.08 -2.11 15.33
N VAL A 77 -1.04 -0.82 15.04
CA VAL A 77 -2.03 -0.18 14.17
C VAL A 77 -1.38 0.84 13.25
N SER A 78 -1.80 0.85 11.98
CA SER A 78 -1.43 1.92 11.05
C SER A 78 -2.11 3.23 11.48
N GLU A 79 -1.35 4.25 11.86
CA GLU A 79 -1.90 5.52 12.35
C GLU A 79 -1.87 6.63 11.30
N ARG A 80 -0.93 6.54 10.34
CA ARG A 80 -0.67 7.59 9.35
C ARG A 80 0.01 7.04 8.10
N PRO A 81 -0.02 7.76 6.97
CA PRO A 81 0.72 7.36 5.77
C PRO A 81 2.23 7.30 5.99
N ARG A 82 2.81 8.37 6.57
CA ARG A 82 4.26 8.56 6.74
C ARG A 82 4.59 9.05 8.13
N ARG A 83 5.77 8.73 8.66
CA ARG A 83 6.27 9.22 9.95
C ARG A 83 6.83 10.64 9.85
N VAL A 84 6.00 11.58 9.39
CA VAL A 84 6.31 13.00 9.32
C VAL A 84 5.18 13.83 9.92
N GLU A 85 5.52 15.00 10.44
CA GLU A 85 4.53 15.92 11.01
C GLU A 85 3.46 16.30 9.98
N GLY A 86 2.21 16.34 10.41
CA GLY A 86 1.06 16.63 9.55
C GLY A 86 0.67 15.50 8.59
N SER A 87 1.34 14.34 8.60
CA SER A 87 0.90 13.18 7.82
C SER A 87 -0.39 12.61 8.41
N TYR A 88 -1.51 12.89 7.73
CA TYR A 88 -2.83 12.52 8.20
C TYR A 88 -3.72 12.15 7.01
N MET A 89 -4.49 11.07 7.18
CA MET A 89 -5.59 10.70 6.28
C MET A 89 -6.74 10.14 7.12
N PRO A 90 -7.99 10.60 6.92
CA PRO A 90 -9.13 10.20 7.75
C PRO A 90 -9.36 8.68 7.87
N CYS A 91 -9.07 7.89 6.83
CA CYS A 91 -9.26 6.44 6.85
C CYS A 91 -8.47 5.73 7.98
N PHE A 92 -7.28 6.21 8.33
CA PHE A 92 -6.47 5.65 9.42
C PHE A 92 -7.12 5.80 10.80
N THR A 93 -8.00 6.80 10.97
CA THR A 93 -8.70 6.99 12.25
C THR A 93 -9.67 5.85 12.57
N ALA A 94 -10.15 5.11 11.57
CA ALA A 94 -11.01 3.94 11.81
C ALA A 94 -10.24 2.83 12.57
N GLY A 95 -9.05 2.48 12.08
CA GLY A 95 -8.17 1.51 12.73
C GLY A 95 -7.72 1.99 14.11
N MET A 96 -7.30 3.25 14.23
CA MET A 96 -6.89 3.84 15.52
C MET A 96 -8.00 3.82 16.56
N ASN A 97 -9.23 4.16 16.17
CA ASN A 97 -10.39 4.11 17.08
C ASN A 97 -10.64 2.68 17.59
N ALA A 98 -10.65 1.69 16.69
CA ALA A 98 -10.84 0.29 17.07
C ALA A 98 -9.70 -0.21 17.98
N ALA A 99 -8.44 0.06 17.61
CA ALA A 99 -7.28 -0.31 18.40
C ALA A 99 -7.29 0.33 19.79
N SER A 100 -7.64 1.61 19.89
CA SER A 100 -7.67 2.34 21.16
C SER A 100 -8.74 1.81 22.11
N VAL A 101 -9.95 1.56 21.59
CA VAL A 101 -11.06 0.98 22.36
C VAL A 101 -10.70 -0.44 22.82
N LEU A 102 -10.19 -1.29 21.93
CA LEU A 102 -9.77 -2.66 22.27
C LEU A 102 -8.62 -2.67 23.28
N GLY A 103 -7.59 -1.85 23.07
CA GLY A 103 -6.43 -1.76 23.96
C GLY A 103 -6.84 -1.31 25.36
N SER A 104 -7.74 -0.32 25.46
CA SER A 104 -8.30 0.10 26.74
C SER A 104 -9.16 -0.98 27.40
N ALA A 105 -9.96 -1.72 26.64
CA ALA A 105 -10.84 -2.75 27.17
C ALA A 105 -10.08 -4.01 27.63
N LEU A 106 -8.97 -4.33 26.97
CA LEU A 106 -8.09 -5.46 27.28
C LEU A 106 -6.94 -5.08 28.23
N GLU A 107 -6.80 -3.79 28.57
CA GLU A 107 -5.70 -3.24 29.37
C GLU A 107 -4.30 -3.57 28.80
N ILE A 108 -4.15 -3.46 27.48
CA ILE A 108 -2.91 -3.73 26.75
C ILE A 108 -2.42 -2.51 25.97
N PRO A 109 -1.10 -2.38 25.74
CA PRO A 109 -0.55 -1.29 24.95
C PRO A 109 -1.00 -1.33 23.49
N VAL A 110 -1.16 -0.13 22.92
CA VAL A 110 -1.43 0.11 21.50
C VAL A 110 -0.25 0.89 20.92
N TYR A 111 0.30 0.39 19.82
CA TYR A 111 1.43 0.97 19.12
C TYR A 111 0.99 1.46 17.74
N GLY A 112 1.14 2.76 17.50
CA GLY A 112 0.86 3.39 16.22
C GLY A 112 2.11 3.44 15.33
N PHE A 113 1.96 3.04 14.07
CA PHE A 113 3.04 3.03 13.07
C PHE A 113 2.61 3.76 11.81
N SER A 114 3.56 4.32 11.06
CA SER A 114 3.23 4.73 9.69
C SER A 114 3.05 3.52 8.78
N HIS A 115 2.20 3.66 7.77
CA HIS A 115 1.97 2.62 6.78
C HIS A 115 3.24 2.25 6.01
N GLN A 116 4.07 3.25 5.70
CA GLN A 116 5.36 3.04 5.04
C GLN A 116 6.33 2.22 5.92
N GLU A 117 6.40 2.49 7.22
CA GLU A 117 7.17 1.67 8.18
C GLU A 117 6.70 0.22 8.18
N GLY A 118 5.39 -0.02 8.14
CA GLY A 118 4.84 -1.37 8.05
C GLY A 118 5.33 -2.16 6.84
N HIS A 119 5.40 -1.52 5.65
CA HIS A 119 5.94 -2.16 4.44
C HIS A 119 7.42 -2.50 4.55
N ALA A 120 8.24 -1.58 5.08
CA ALA A 120 9.66 -1.83 5.26
C ALA A 120 9.90 -2.96 6.28
N ALA A 121 9.22 -2.91 7.43
CA ALA A 121 9.32 -3.94 8.46
C ALA A 121 8.97 -5.33 7.90
N ALA A 122 7.85 -5.46 7.17
CA ALA A 122 7.45 -6.74 6.58
C ALA A 122 8.51 -7.33 5.64
N ILE A 123 9.18 -6.49 4.84
CA ILE A 123 10.24 -6.94 3.91
C ILE A 123 11.54 -7.27 4.65
N LEU A 124 11.93 -6.46 5.62
CA LEU A 124 13.16 -6.67 6.38
C LEU A 124 13.09 -7.93 7.25
N GLU A 125 11.96 -8.15 7.93
CA GLU A 125 11.70 -9.34 8.73
C GLU A 125 11.64 -10.61 7.86
N SER A 126 10.88 -10.59 6.76
CA SER A 126 10.73 -11.75 5.88
C SER A 126 12.03 -12.19 5.20
N ARG A 127 13.00 -11.29 5.05
CA ARG A 127 14.31 -11.59 4.47
C ARG A 127 15.42 -11.77 5.49
N SER A 128 15.10 -11.68 6.78
CA SER A 128 16.10 -11.63 7.87
C SER A 128 17.21 -10.63 7.55
N HIS A 129 16.85 -9.46 7.03
CA HIS A 129 17.81 -8.47 6.55
C HIS A 129 18.39 -7.70 7.72
N THR A 130 19.73 -7.68 7.83
CA THR A 130 20.44 -7.14 9.01
C THR A 130 21.25 -5.88 8.70
N ALA A 131 20.99 -5.18 7.59
CA ALA A 131 21.75 -3.98 7.26
C ALA A 131 21.26 -2.77 8.06
N ASP A 132 22.20 -1.99 8.61
CA ASP A 132 21.91 -0.76 9.35
C ASP A 132 21.34 0.37 8.47
N THR A 133 21.48 0.24 7.15
CA THR A 133 20.91 1.18 6.18
C THR A 133 20.51 0.41 4.92
N SER A 134 19.25 0.62 4.49
CA SER A 134 18.67 0.02 3.30
C SER A 134 18.08 1.08 2.38
N LEU A 135 18.13 0.86 1.07
CA LEU A 135 17.39 1.66 0.10
C LEU A 135 16.09 0.92 -0.28
N PHE A 136 14.96 1.53 0.04
CA PHE A 136 13.63 0.96 -0.17
C PHE A 136 12.89 1.70 -1.28
N PHE A 137 12.37 0.98 -2.28
CA PHE A 137 11.54 1.58 -3.31
C PHE A 137 10.07 1.37 -2.99
N HIS A 138 9.40 2.42 -2.54
CA HIS A 138 7.97 2.39 -2.24
C HIS A 138 7.17 2.83 -3.46
N LEU A 139 6.71 1.86 -4.24
CA LEU A 139 5.90 2.05 -5.44
C LEU A 139 4.44 1.70 -5.12
N SER A 140 3.62 2.70 -4.81
CA SER A 140 2.20 2.52 -4.47
C SER A 140 1.29 3.36 -5.35
N GLY A 141 -0.03 3.19 -5.17
CA GLY A 141 -1.02 4.09 -5.75
C GLY A 141 -0.90 5.53 -5.22
N GLY A 142 -0.38 5.75 -4.02
CA GLY A 142 -0.27 7.08 -3.42
C GLY A 142 1.07 7.76 -3.62
N THR A 143 2.16 6.99 -3.67
CA THR A 143 3.53 7.51 -3.64
C THR A 143 4.44 6.70 -4.55
N THR A 144 5.48 7.33 -5.07
CA THR A 144 6.61 6.67 -5.71
C THR A 144 7.88 7.30 -5.16
N GLU A 145 8.49 6.62 -4.19
CA GLU A 145 9.59 7.17 -3.40
C GLU A 145 10.71 6.12 -3.27
N ALA A 146 11.96 6.59 -3.37
CA ALA A 146 13.13 5.86 -2.91
C ALA A 146 13.48 6.37 -1.51
N LEU A 147 13.48 5.48 -0.53
CA LEU A 147 13.60 5.80 0.89
C LEU A 147 14.88 5.18 1.45
N ILE A 148 15.72 6.00 2.08
CA ILE A 148 16.80 5.50 2.92
C ILE A 148 16.19 5.14 4.27
N CYS A 149 16.18 3.85 4.57
CA CYS A 149 15.60 3.26 5.76
C CYS A 149 16.71 2.88 6.74
N ARG A 150 16.60 3.33 7.99
CA ARG A 150 17.53 2.96 9.08
C ARG A 150 16.75 2.58 10.34
N PRO A 151 17.10 1.47 11.02
CA PRO A 151 16.48 1.11 12.29
C PRO A 151 16.62 2.24 13.32
N ASP A 152 15.58 2.47 14.12
CA ASP A 152 15.60 3.37 15.27
C ASP A 152 14.78 2.80 16.44
N ASP A 153 14.76 3.48 17.59
CA ASP A 153 14.07 3.00 18.80
C ASP A 153 12.54 2.85 18.64
N ALA A 154 11.96 3.39 17.57
CA ALA A 154 10.54 3.35 17.28
C ALA A 154 10.20 2.52 16.03
N GLY A 155 11.16 1.78 15.49
CA GLY A 155 11.03 0.98 14.28
C GLY A 155 12.06 1.41 13.24
N TYR A 156 11.63 2.23 12.28
CA TYR A 156 12.49 2.65 11.18
C TYR A 156 12.34 4.15 10.88
N SER A 157 13.47 4.86 10.87
CA SER A 157 13.55 6.17 10.26
C SER A 157 13.60 6.03 8.73
N MET A 158 12.85 6.89 8.03
CA MET A 158 12.77 6.90 6.57
C MET A 158 13.02 8.29 6.01
N GLU A 159 14.02 8.41 5.16
CA GLU A 159 14.41 9.65 4.49
C GLU A 159 14.22 9.51 2.98
N ILE A 160 13.56 10.47 2.32
CA ILE A 160 13.35 10.42 0.87
C ILE A 160 14.66 10.77 0.16
N ALA A 161 15.21 9.81 -0.58
CA ALA A 161 16.38 9.98 -1.43
C ALA A 161 16.02 10.30 -2.90
N GLY A 162 14.78 10.05 -3.30
CA GLY A 162 14.31 10.27 -4.66
C GLY A 162 12.85 9.86 -4.83
N GLY A 163 12.31 10.06 -6.03
CA GLY A 163 10.92 9.71 -6.32
C GLY A 163 10.28 10.56 -7.41
N THR A 164 8.97 10.44 -7.52
CA THR A 164 8.16 11.26 -8.42
C THR A 164 7.84 12.62 -7.78
N LEU A 165 7.92 13.70 -8.56
CA LEU A 165 7.53 15.04 -8.11
C LEU A 165 6.05 15.38 -8.41
N ASP A 166 5.37 14.56 -9.20
CA ASP A 166 4.00 14.76 -9.65
C ASP A 166 3.06 13.59 -9.30
N ILE A 167 2.78 12.70 -10.25
CA ILE A 167 1.91 11.53 -10.03
C ILE A 167 2.76 10.31 -9.64
N SER A 168 2.18 9.39 -8.87
CA SER A 168 2.81 8.10 -8.61
C SER A 168 2.75 7.17 -9.84
N VAL A 169 3.62 6.16 -9.88
CA VAL A 169 3.56 5.08 -10.88
C VAL A 169 2.22 4.33 -10.78
N GLY A 170 1.73 4.09 -9.56
CA GLY A 170 0.43 3.45 -9.39
C GLY A 170 -0.73 4.27 -9.96
N GLN A 171 -0.72 5.60 -9.77
CA GLN A 171 -1.70 6.49 -10.40
C GLN A 171 -1.61 6.48 -11.92
N LEU A 172 -0.40 6.46 -12.46
CA LEU A 172 -0.19 6.37 -13.90
C LEU A 172 -0.83 5.10 -14.48
N PHE A 173 -0.57 3.94 -13.86
CA PHE A 173 -1.16 2.67 -14.26
C PHE A 173 -2.68 2.64 -14.08
N ASP A 174 -3.21 3.08 -12.95
CA ASP A 174 -4.65 3.09 -12.72
C ASP A 174 -5.38 3.99 -13.71
N ARG A 175 -4.86 5.20 -13.97
CA ARG A 175 -5.49 6.11 -14.93
C ARG A 175 -5.42 5.57 -16.35
N PHE A 176 -4.27 5.03 -16.75
CA PHE A 176 -4.10 4.47 -18.09
C PHE A 176 -4.99 3.24 -18.27
N GLY A 177 -5.01 2.32 -17.31
CA GLY A 177 -5.84 1.14 -17.38
C GLY A 177 -7.34 1.46 -17.45
N VAL A 178 -7.83 2.43 -16.67
CA VAL A 178 -9.21 2.93 -16.81
C VAL A 178 -9.47 3.52 -18.19
N ALA A 179 -8.52 4.26 -18.77
CA ALA A 179 -8.65 4.79 -20.14
C ALA A 179 -8.66 3.68 -21.20
N MET A 180 -8.02 2.54 -20.92
CA MET A 180 -8.05 1.32 -21.75
C MET A 180 -9.31 0.45 -21.50
N GLY A 181 -10.24 0.90 -20.65
CA GLY A 181 -11.48 0.17 -20.34
C GLY A 181 -11.39 -0.85 -19.20
N TYR A 182 -10.26 -0.92 -18.47
CA TYR A 182 -10.12 -1.83 -17.33
C TYR A 182 -10.78 -1.29 -16.06
N PRO A 183 -11.27 -2.19 -15.17
CA PRO A 183 -11.73 -1.80 -13.84
C PRO A 183 -10.61 -1.19 -12.99
N PHE A 184 -10.99 -0.35 -12.02
CA PHE A 184 -10.08 0.15 -10.98
C PHE A 184 -10.07 -0.80 -9.76
N PRO A 185 -8.90 -1.07 -9.13
CA PRO A 185 -7.55 -0.69 -9.54
C PRO A 185 -7.09 -1.47 -10.78
N SER A 186 -6.39 -0.81 -11.69
CA SER A 186 -6.15 -1.34 -13.04
C SER A 186 -4.77 -1.97 -13.22
N GLY A 187 -3.87 -1.82 -12.24
CA GLY A 187 -2.50 -2.33 -12.32
C GLY A 187 -2.41 -3.82 -12.65
N GLN A 188 -3.24 -4.65 -12.02
CA GLN A 188 -3.24 -6.10 -12.27
C GLN A 188 -3.66 -6.44 -13.71
N TYR A 189 -4.73 -5.82 -14.22
CA TYR A 189 -5.19 -6.06 -15.59
C TYR A 189 -4.15 -5.66 -16.64
N LEU A 190 -3.44 -4.55 -16.40
CA LEU A 190 -2.35 -4.11 -17.27
C LEU A 190 -1.18 -5.11 -17.25
N ASP A 191 -0.81 -5.62 -16.09
CA ASP A 191 0.29 -6.57 -15.92
C ASP A 191 -0.04 -7.92 -16.58
N ASP A 192 -1.24 -8.45 -16.36
CA ASP A 192 -1.73 -9.69 -16.99
C ASP A 192 -1.74 -9.56 -18.52
N THR A 193 -2.26 -8.43 -19.04
CA THR A 193 -2.26 -8.16 -20.49
C THR A 193 -0.84 -8.09 -21.05
N ALA A 194 0.06 -7.39 -20.35
CA ALA A 194 1.46 -7.29 -20.76
C ALA A 194 2.11 -8.67 -20.79
N TYR A 195 1.89 -9.49 -19.76
CA TYR A 195 2.42 -10.85 -19.66
C TYR A 195 1.95 -11.74 -20.80
N GLU A 196 0.65 -11.77 -21.09
CA GLU A 196 0.09 -12.55 -22.21
C GLU A 196 0.68 -12.15 -23.57
N VAL A 197 0.90 -10.85 -23.76
CA VAL A 197 1.53 -10.34 -24.98
C VAL A 197 2.99 -10.80 -25.06
N LEU A 198 3.75 -10.66 -23.97
CA LEU A 198 5.16 -11.06 -23.88
C LEU A 198 5.38 -12.56 -24.10
N GLU A 199 4.43 -13.43 -23.76
CA GLU A 199 4.51 -14.86 -24.09
C GLU A 199 4.34 -15.12 -25.60
N LYS A 200 3.52 -14.32 -26.28
CA LYS A 200 3.18 -14.51 -27.71
C LYS A 200 4.20 -13.90 -28.66
N ILE A 201 4.97 -12.91 -28.20
CA ILE A 201 6.01 -12.25 -29.00
C ILE A 201 7.38 -12.48 -28.38
N SER A 202 8.38 -12.85 -29.18
CA SER A 202 9.77 -12.80 -28.74
C SER A 202 10.16 -11.34 -28.51
N PHE A 203 9.98 -10.87 -27.28
CA PHE A 203 10.05 -9.45 -26.97
C PHE A 203 11.48 -9.02 -26.64
N ASP A 204 12.04 -8.18 -27.50
CA ASP A 204 13.30 -7.48 -27.21
C ASP A 204 12.98 -6.22 -26.41
N THR A 205 13.29 -6.23 -25.12
CA THR A 205 13.10 -5.11 -24.20
C THR A 205 13.80 -3.83 -24.66
N ASN A 206 14.81 -3.92 -25.54
CA ASN A 206 15.46 -2.75 -26.14
C ASN A 206 14.60 -2.01 -27.18
N LYS A 207 13.44 -2.56 -27.60
CA LYS A 207 12.56 -1.93 -28.60
C LYS A 207 11.50 -1.00 -28.00
N ILE A 208 11.15 -1.12 -26.70
CA ILE A 208 10.16 -0.24 -26.05
C ILE A 208 10.61 1.22 -26.09
N THR A 209 11.87 1.50 -25.77
CA THR A 209 12.44 2.86 -25.76
C THR A 209 12.44 3.49 -27.15
N LYS A 210 12.31 2.70 -28.23
CA LYS A 210 12.20 3.18 -29.62
C LYS A 210 10.77 3.38 -30.10
N SER A 211 9.75 2.89 -29.39
CA SER A 211 8.33 3.09 -29.76
C SER A 211 7.91 4.56 -29.72
N GLY A 212 8.58 5.38 -28.90
CA GLY A 212 8.24 6.79 -28.71
C GLY A 212 6.92 7.06 -27.99
N VAL A 213 6.21 6.00 -27.58
CA VAL A 213 4.93 6.11 -26.84
C VAL A 213 5.21 6.62 -25.44
N ILE A 214 6.14 5.98 -24.71
CA ILE A 214 6.57 6.44 -23.39
C ILE A 214 7.85 7.27 -23.57
N PRO A 215 7.85 8.57 -23.19
CA PRO A 215 9.03 9.40 -23.29
C PRO A 215 10.10 8.94 -22.29
N ALA A 216 11.38 9.13 -22.64
CA ALA A 216 12.47 8.89 -21.71
C ALA A 216 12.31 9.79 -20.47
N LEU A 217 12.35 9.18 -19.28
CA LEU A 217 12.24 9.91 -18.03
C LEU A 217 13.54 10.66 -17.76
N LYS A 218 13.45 11.98 -17.59
CA LYS A 218 14.58 12.80 -17.15
C LYS A 218 14.67 12.71 -15.63
N ILE A 219 15.76 12.10 -15.16
CA ILE A 219 16.06 11.98 -13.73
C ILE A 219 17.08 13.06 -13.37
N LYS A 220 16.79 13.83 -12.32
CA LYS A 220 17.70 14.82 -11.75
C LYS A 220 17.75 14.61 -10.24
N ASP A 221 18.94 14.36 -9.70
CA ASP A 221 19.19 14.18 -8.26
C ASP A 221 18.28 13.12 -7.61
N GLY A 222 17.96 12.04 -8.33
CA GLY A 222 17.06 10.97 -7.86
C GLY A 222 15.57 11.23 -8.06
N TYR A 223 15.19 12.41 -8.58
CA TYR A 223 13.79 12.80 -8.81
C TYR A 223 13.41 12.86 -10.29
N PHE A 224 12.15 12.56 -10.59
CA PHE A 224 11.60 12.59 -11.95
C PHE A 224 10.10 12.94 -11.96
N ASN A 225 9.55 13.17 -13.15
CA ASN A 225 8.13 13.49 -13.37
C ASN A 225 7.52 12.47 -14.32
N LEU A 226 6.25 12.12 -14.11
CA LEU A 226 5.50 11.12 -14.89
C LEU A 226 4.34 11.72 -15.69
N SER A 227 3.95 12.98 -15.45
CA SER A 227 2.87 13.68 -16.18
C SER A 227 3.07 13.69 -17.70
N GLY A 228 4.31 13.80 -18.18
CA GLY A 228 4.64 13.70 -19.60
C GLY A 228 4.38 12.30 -20.18
N ALA A 229 4.66 11.25 -19.40
CA ALA A 229 4.34 9.88 -19.79
C ALA A 229 2.84 9.63 -19.75
N GLU A 230 2.14 10.14 -18.73
CA GLU A 230 0.68 10.10 -18.63
C GLU A 230 0.03 10.71 -19.87
N THR A 231 0.41 11.93 -20.24
CA THR A 231 -0.16 12.63 -21.39
C THR A 231 -0.06 11.80 -22.67
N ARG A 232 1.08 11.15 -22.89
CA ARG A 232 1.30 10.32 -24.09
C ARG A 232 0.51 9.02 -24.04
N LEU A 233 0.42 8.39 -22.88
CA LEU A 233 -0.38 7.17 -22.69
C LEU A 233 -1.88 7.44 -22.84
N MET A 234 -2.38 8.59 -22.36
CA MET A 234 -3.77 8.99 -22.57
C MET A 234 -4.08 9.26 -24.04
N ALA A 235 -3.19 9.95 -24.76
CA ALA A 235 -3.34 10.16 -26.19
C ALA A 235 -3.36 8.83 -26.96
N PHE A 236 -2.47 7.91 -26.59
CA PHE A 236 -2.44 6.56 -27.15
C PHE A 236 -3.76 5.81 -26.91
N ALA A 237 -4.29 5.85 -25.67
CA ALA A 237 -5.57 5.22 -25.35
C ALA A 237 -6.72 5.81 -26.17
N SER A 238 -6.83 7.14 -26.29
CA SER A 238 -7.88 7.76 -27.12
C SER A 238 -7.77 7.41 -28.60
N GLU A 239 -6.56 7.20 -29.12
CA GLU A 239 -6.36 6.84 -30.54
C GLU A 239 -6.73 5.38 -30.84
N HIS A 240 -6.74 4.49 -29.84
CA HIS A 240 -6.81 3.03 -30.05
C HIS A 240 -7.95 2.33 -29.29
N CYS A 241 -8.63 3.02 -28.37
CA CYS A 241 -9.69 2.44 -27.53
C CYS A 241 -11.02 3.20 -27.62
N ASP A 242 -11.08 4.35 -28.28
CA ASP A 242 -12.35 5.02 -28.61
C ASP A 242 -12.97 4.40 -29.88
N GLU A 243 -13.41 3.13 -29.79
CA GLU A 243 -14.38 2.45 -30.68
C GLU A 243 -15.20 1.39 -29.93
#